data_AF-A0A1X7MWI8-F1
#
_entry.id   AF-A0A1X7MWI8-F1
#
_cell.length_a   1.000
_cell.length_b   1.000
_cell.length_c   1.000
_cell.angle_alpha   90.00
_cell.angle_beta   90.00
_cell.angle_gamma   90.00
#
_symmetry.space_group_name_H-M   'P 1'
#
loop_
_entity.id
_entity.type
_entity.pdbx_description
1 polymer ?
#
loop_
_entity_poly.entity_id
_entity_poly.type
_entity_poly.pdbx_seq_one_letter_code
_entity_poly.pdbx_strand_id
1 'polypeptide(L)' 'MSDQTADDRRDQLTSAPKATEADAAPRIDVSTTDAGDTHIEIRDDAAVRPGRIDDDEDQDESGSDV' A
#
# COMPACT_ATOMS: atom_id res chain seq x y z
N MET A 1 18.66 -17.41 -7.22
CA MET A 1 17.74 -16.55 -6.45
C MET A 1 16.82 -17.47 -5.68
N SER A 2 16.67 -17.29 -4.37
CA SER A 2 15.81 -18.16 -3.56
C SER A 2 14.34 -17.91 -3.91
N ASP A 3 13.64 -18.99 -4.27
CA ASP A 3 12.19 -19.01 -4.44
C ASP A 3 11.58 -18.98 -3.03
N GLN A 4 11.31 -17.77 -2.50
CA GLN A 4 10.67 -17.62 -1.20
C GLN A 4 9.21 -18.04 -1.32
N THR A 5 8.81 -19.00 -0.50
CA THR A 5 7.43 -19.47 -0.49
C THR A 5 6.50 -18.40 0.10
N ALA A 6 5.19 -18.53 -0.14
CA ALA A 6 4.21 -17.61 0.44
C ALA A 6 4.25 -17.59 1.98
N ASP A 7 4.64 -18.71 2.61
CA ASP A 7 4.77 -18.87 4.05
C ASP A 7 6.00 -18.09 4.58
N ASP A 8 7.15 -18.22 3.91
CA ASP A 8 8.38 -17.48 4.26
C ASP A 8 8.18 -15.96 4.23
N ARG A 9 7.37 -15.47 3.28
CA ARG A 9 7.04 -14.04 3.18
C ARG A 9 6.14 -13.58 4.32
N ARG A 10 5.14 -14.40 4.70
CA ARG A 10 4.22 -14.08 5.81
C ARG A 10 4.98 -13.91 7.12
N ASP A 11 5.90 -14.82 7.41
CA ASP A 11 6.71 -14.80 8.62
C ASP A 11 7.62 -13.57 8.67
N GLN A 12 8.21 -13.19 7.55
CA GLN A 12 8.99 -11.94 7.45
C GLN A 12 8.14 -10.71 7.78
N LEU A 13 6.93 -10.62 7.22
CA LEU A 13 6.03 -9.47 7.42
C LEU A 13 5.44 -9.40 8.84
N THR A 14 5.43 -10.51 9.57
CA THR A 14 4.91 -10.60 10.96
C THR A 14 6.00 -10.59 12.03
N SER A 15 7.28 -10.57 11.63
CA SER A 15 8.42 -10.60 12.56
C SER A 15 8.62 -9.32 13.38
N ALA A 16 8.05 -8.19 12.95
CA ALA A 16 8.24 -6.91 13.61
C ALA A 16 7.43 -6.80 14.92
N PRO A 17 7.95 -6.10 15.95
CA PRO A 17 7.19 -5.86 17.17
C PRO A 17 5.95 -5.03 16.85
N LYS A 18 4.77 -5.52 17.24
CA LYS A 18 3.42 -5.01 16.91
C LYS A 18 2.90 -5.35 15.51
N ALA A 19 3.62 -6.13 14.70
CA ALA A 19 3.06 -6.65 13.46
C ALA A 19 1.86 -7.56 13.75
N THR A 20 0.86 -7.47 12.89
CA THR A 20 -0.37 -8.26 12.97
C THR A 20 -0.51 -9.12 11.73
N GLU A 21 -1.41 -10.11 11.76
CA GLU A 21 -1.69 -10.92 10.56
C GLU A 21 -2.19 -10.08 9.38
N ALA A 22 -2.85 -8.95 9.65
CA ALA A 22 -3.26 -7.98 8.62
C ALA A 22 -2.06 -7.38 7.88
N ASP A 23 -0.85 -7.41 8.47
CA ASP A 23 0.37 -6.94 7.80
C ASP A 23 0.88 -7.88 6.70
N ALA A 24 0.55 -9.17 6.81
CA ALA A 24 0.84 -10.15 5.77
C ALA A 24 -0.25 -10.23 4.70
N ALA A 25 -1.39 -9.55 4.86
CA ALA A 25 -2.46 -9.56 3.88
C ALA A 25 -2.05 -8.83 2.58
N PRO A 26 -2.37 -9.36 1.38
CA PRO A 26 -2.10 -8.67 0.12
C PRO A 26 -2.89 -7.36 0.03
N ARG A 27 -2.18 -6.22 -0.09
CA ARG A 27 -2.76 -4.86 -0.19
C ARG A 27 -2.79 -4.31 -1.62
N ILE A 28 -2.16 -5.02 -2.55
CA ILE A 28 -1.99 -4.60 -3.95
C ILE A 28 -2.66 -5.63 -4.83
N ASP A 29 -3.51 -5.17 -5.74
CA ASP A 29 -4.05 -5.95 -6.84
C ASP A 29 -3.23 -5.66 -8.10
N VAL A 30 -2.88 -6.71 -8.84
CA VAL A 30 -2.14 -6.60 -10.09
C VAL A 30 -2.97 -7.27 -11.16
N SER A 31 -3.43 -6.48 -12.12
CA SER A 31 -4.22 -6.94 -13.25
C SER A 31 -3.51 -6.62 -14.57
N THR A 32 -3.76 -7.44 -15.58
CA THR A 32 -3.26 -7.20 -16.94
C THR A 32 -4.46 -6.88 -17.83
N THR A 33 -4.36 -5.78 -18.59
CA THR A 33 -5.39 -5.40 -19.56
C THR A 33 -5.27 -6.23 -20.83
N ASP A 34 -6.32 -6.29 -21.64
CA ASP A 34 -6.29 -6.96 -22.95
C ASP A 34 -5.27 -6.33 -23.92
N ALA A 35 -4.90 -5.08 -23.70
CA ALA A 35 -3.87 -4.38 -24.47
C ALA A 35 -2.43 -4.79 -24.06
N GLY A 36 -2.29 -5.56 -22.98
CA GLY A 36 -1.01 -6.02 -22.43
C GLY A 36 -0.41 -5.10 -21.36
N ASP A 37 -1.12 -4.04 -20.96
CA ASP A 37 -0.67 -3.13 -19.91
C ASP A 37 -0.85 -3.78 -18.53
N THR A 38 0.14 -3.62 -17.64
CA THR A 38 0.03 -4.07 -16.25
C THR A 38 -0.47 -2.92 -15.38
N HIS A 39 -1.67 -3.08 -14.83
CA HIS A 39 -2.26 -2.14 -13.90
C HIS A 39 -2.02 -2.62 -12.47
N ILE A 40 -1.56 -1.70 -11.62
CA ILE A 40 -1.28 -1.96 -10.20
C ILE A 40 -2.21 -1.07 -9.40
N GLU A 41 -3.15 -1.69 -8.69
CA GLU A 41 -4.12 -0.99 -7.84
C GLU A 41 -3.81 -1.23 -6.37
N ILE A 42 -3.92 -0.16 -5.56
CA ILE A 42 -3.85 -0.28 -4.11
C ILE A 42 -5.28 -0.48 -3.60
N ARG A 43 -5.51 -1.56 -2.85
CA ARG A 43 -6.84 -1.90 -2.32
C ARG A 43 -7.36 -0.84 -1.33
N ASP A 44 -8.68 -0.71 -1.26
CA ASP A 44 -9.37 0.25 -0.39
C ASP A 44 -9.20 0.00 1.10
N ASP A 45 -8.97 -1.25 1.49
CA ASP A 45 -8.73 -1.67 2.86
C ASP A 45 -7.25 -1.59 3.27
N ALA A 46 -6.36 -1.07 2.40
CA ALA A 46 -4.97 -0.86 2.75
C ALA A 46 -4.83 0.28 3.76
N ALA A 47 -4.26 -0.03 4.94
CA ALA A 47 -4.04 0.93 6.02
C ALA A 47 -3.11 2.10 5.65
N VAL A 48 -2.26 1.95 4.64
CA VAL A 48 -1.36 3.00 4.12
C VAL A 48 -1.45 3.00 2.60
N ARG A 49 -1.78 4.14 1.99
CA ARG A 49 -1.87 4.33 0.53
C ARG A 49 -0.76 5.28 0.05
N PRO A 50 0.36 4.75 -0.48
CA PRO A 50 1.43 5.61 -0.99
C PRO A 50 0.93 6.51 -2.13
N GLY A 51 1.27 7.80 -2.05
CA GLY A 51 0.93 8.79 -3.09
C GLY A 51 -0.42 9.49 -2.91
N ARG A 52 -1.30 9.00 -2.04
CA ARG A 52 -2.41 9.81 -1.51
C ARG A 52 -1.87 10.51 -0.27
N ILE A 53 -1.62 11.81 -0.38
CA ILE A 53 -1.52 12.65 0.82
C ILE A 53 -2.96 12.68 1.33
N ASP A 54 -3.20 12.16 2.53
CA ASP A 54 -4.47 12.38 3.21
C ASP A 54 -4.65 13.91 3.31
N ASP A 55 -5.69 14.46 2.69
CA ASP A 55 -6.03 15.89 2.61
C ASP A 55 -6.41 16.49 3.99
N ASP A 56 -5.92 15.93 5.09
CA ASP A 56 -6.43 16.18 6.43
C ASP A 56 -5.58 17.12 7.30
N GLU A 57 -4.42 17.65 6.87
CA GLU A 57 -3.65 18.61 7.70
C GLU A 57 -2.88 19.76 6.99
N ASP A 58 -3.28 20.24 5.80
CA ASP A 58 -2.70 21.48 5.23
C ASP A 58 -3.76 22.48 4.72
N GLN A 59 -4.79 22.74 5.54
CA GLN A 59 -5.50 24.03 5.50
C GLN A 59 -4.78 25.06 6.38
N ASP A 60 -3.48 25.28 6.15
CA ASP A 60 -2.78 26.45 6.67
C ASP A 60 -3.05 27.63 5.73
N GLU A 61 -4.12 28.34 6.08
CA GLU A 61 -4.35 29.78 5.85
C GLU A 61 -4.29 30.29 4.41
N SER A 62 -5.45 30.76 3.96
CA SER A 62 -5.60 31.68 2.83
C SER A 62 -4.66 32.89 2.95
N GLY A 63 -3.50 32.82 2.29
CA GLY A 63 -2.67 33.98 1.99
C GLY A 63 -3.13 34.68 0.71
N SER A 64 -4.37 35.17 0.68
CA SER A 64 -4.75 36.20 -0.28
C SER A 64 -4.22 37.54 0.23
N ASP A 65 -3.04 37.95 -0.23
CA ASP A 65 -2.61 39.35 -0.14
C ASP A 65 -2.46 39.90 -1.56
N VAL A 66 -3.16 41.02 -1.77
CA VAL A 66 -3.35 41.77 -3.01
C VAL A 66 -2.41 42.96 -3.04
#